data_AF-A0A7W0FA31-F1
#
_entry.id   AF-A0A7W0FA31-F1
#
_cell.length_a   1.000
_cell.length_b   1.000
_cell.length_c   1.000
_cell.angle_alpha   90.00
_cell.angle_beta   90.00
_cell.angle_gamma   90.00
#
_symmetry.space_group_name_H-M   'P 1'
#
loop_
_entity.id
_entity.type
_entity.pdbx_description
1 polymer ?
#
loop_
_entity_poly.entity_id
_entity_poly.type
_entity_poly.pdbx_seq_one_letter_code
_entity_poly.pdbx_strand_id
1 'polypeptide(L)' 'MSDFIVNIGLEVHVQLKTRSKMFCSCEANPQAPPNTNICPVCTGQPGVLPVKNKEAISLG' A
#
# COMPACT_ATOMS: atom_id res chain seq x y z
N MET A 1 23.52 -28.24 -29.65
CA MET A 1 23.22 -28.06 -28.22
C MET A 1 23.17 -26.57 -27.98
N SER A 2 22.07 -26.05 -27.44
CA SER A 2 21.79 -24.62 -27.40
C SER A 2 22.53 -23.97 -26.22
N ASP A 3 23.63 -23.28 -26.48
CA ASP A 3 24.39 -22.50 -25.50
C ASP A 3 23.65 -21.19 -25.13
N PHE A 4 22.52 -21.29 -24.42
CA PHE A 4 21.76 -20.11 -24.00
C PHE A 4 21.70 -19.97 -22.48
N ILE A 5 21.79 -18.71 -22.02
CA ILE A 5 21.63 -18.33 -20.62
C ILE A 5 20.28 -17.61 -20.48
N VAL A 6 19.39 -18.18 -19.68
CA VAL A 6 18.08 -17.59 -19.38
C VAL A 6 18.18 -16.75 -18.11
N ASN A 7 17.89 -15.45 -18.23
CA ASN A 7 17.85 -14.52 -17.12
C ASN A 7 16.40 -14.05 -16.90
N ILE A 8 15.87 -14.25 -15.68
CA ILE A 8 14.49 -13.89 -15.32
C ILE A 8 14.51 -13.05 -14.04
N GLY A 9 13.81 -11.92 -14.06
CA GLY A 9 13.54 -11.08 -12.90
C GLY A 9 12.04 -10.93 -12.69
N LEU A 10 11.62 -10.90 -11.42
CA LEU A 10 10.22 -10.71 -11.03
C LEU A 10 10.12 -9.54 -10.06
N GLU A 11 9.12 -8.69 -10.28
CA GLU A 11 8.70 -7.65 -9.34
C GLU A 11 7.36 -8.06 -8.75
N VAL A 12 7.28 -8.14 -7.42
CA VAL A 12 6.09 -8.62 -6.71
C VAL A 12 5.65 -7.56 -5.72
N HIS A 13 4.38 -7.17 -5.83
CA HIS A 13 3.71 -6.32 -4.84
C HIS A 13 2.71 -7.14 -4.04
N VAL A 14 2.75 -7.01 -2.72
CA VAL A 14 1.84 -7.67 -1.78
C VAL A 14 1.09 -6.61 -0.98
N GLN A 15 -0.24 -6.71 -0.95
CA GLN A 15 -1.05 -5.86 -0.10
C GLN A 15 -1.04 -6.39 1.34
N LEU A 16 -0.50 -5.61 2.27
CA LEU A 16 -0.49 -5.96 3.69
C LEU A 16 -1.92 -5.94 4.27
N LYS A 17 -2.26 -6.98 5.03
CA LYS A 17 -3.56 -7.11 5.72
C LYS A 17 -3.59 -6.30 7.01
N THR A 18 -3.48 -4.99 6.86
CA THR A 18 -3.58 -4.03 7.97
C THR A 18 -5.00 -3.52 8.13
N ARG A 19 -5.35 -3.00 9.31
CA ARG A 19 -6.65 -2.38 9.55
C ARG A 19 -6.76 -0.98 8.92
N SER A 20 -5.69 -0.19 9.02
CA SER A 20 -5.64 1.19 8.52
C SER A 20 -4.59 1.37 7.43
N LYS A 21 -4.74 2.39 6.59
CA LYS A 21 -3.77 2.73 5.53
C LYS A 21 -2.38 3.03 6.10
N MET A 22 -1.37 3.03 5.23
CA MET A 22 0.04 3.20 5.63
C MET A 22 0.33 4.55 6.31
N PHE A 23 -0.37 5.61 5.90
CA PHE A 23 -0.03 6.99 6.28
C PHE A 23 -1.18 7.77 6.95
N CYS A 24 -2.33 7.13 7.18
CA CYS A 24 -3.49 7.76 7.82
C CYS A 24 -4.38 6.71 8.52
N SER A 25 -5.38 7.16 9.27
CA SER A 25 -6.29 6.30 10.04
C SER A 25 -7.46 5.72 9.24
N CYS A 26 -7.59 6.03 7.94
CA CYS A 26 -8.63 5.43 7.09
C CYS A 26 -8.50 3.91 7.03
N GLU A 27 -9.63 3.22 6.94
CA GLU A 27 -9.69 1.77 6.76
C GLU A 27 -8.97 1.34 5.47
N ALA A 28 -8.16 0.28 5.55
CA ALA A 28 -7.48 -0.34 4.41
C ALA A 28 -8.34 -1.43 3.76
N ASN A 29 -9.55 -1.06 3.33
CA ASN A 29 -10.52 -1.97 2.72
C ASN A 29 -10.70 -1.66 1.23
N PRO A 30 -10.21 -2.53 0.31
CA PRO A 30 -10.33 -2.33 -1.12
C PRO A 30 -11.73 -2.62 -1.69
N GLN A 31 -12.65 -3.20 -0.92
CA GLN A 31 -14.02 -3.50 -1.34
C GLN A 31 -15.02 -2.35 -1.05
N ALA A 32 -14.58 -1.25 -0.45
CA ALA A 32 -15.46 -0.15 -0.09
C ALA A 32 -15.99 0.60 -1.34
N PRO A 33 -17.19 1.19 -1.30
CA PRO A 33 -17.69 2.02 -2.40
C PRO A 33 -16.78 3.22 -2.70
N PRO A 34 -16.86 3.83 -3.89
CA PRO A 34 -16.01 4.93 -4.29
C PRO A 34 -15.99 6.06 -3.26
N ASN A 35 -14.78 6.53 -2.91
CA ASN A 35 -14.56 7.69 -2.03
C ASN A 35 -15.22 7.61 -0.64
N THR A 36 -15.44 6.40 -0.11
CA THR A 36 -16.00 6.21 1.25
C THR A 36 -14.93 6.15 2.33
N ASN A 37 -13.80 5.47 2.06
CA ASN A 37 -12.68 5.32 2.99
C ASN A 37 -11.56 6.32 2.70
N ILE A 38 -11.86 7.61 2.72
CA ILE A 38 -10.93 8.70 2.40
C ILE A 38 -10.79 9.73 3.54
N CYS A 39 -9.68 10.45 3.54
CA CYS A 39 -9.43 11.61 4.39
C CYS A 39 -8.47 12.56 3.65
N PRO A 40 -8.28 13.80 4.13
CA PRO A 40 -7.37 14.77 3.53
C PRO A 40 -5.94 14.24 3.28
N VAL A 41 -5.43 13.37 4.17
CA VAL A 41 -4.08 12.80 4.02
C VAL A 41 -3.99 11.89 2.79
N CYS A 42 -4.89 10.90 2.66
CA CYS A 42 -4.79 9.95 1.55
C CYS A 42 -5.33 10.49 0.22
N THR A 43 -5.97 11.66 0.23
CA THR A 43 -6.36 12.40 -0.98
C THR A 43 -5.41 13.53 -1.32
N GLY A 44 -4.32 13.71 -0.55
CA GLY A 44 -3.26 14.68 -0.86
C GLY A 44 -3.73 16.14 -0.76
N GLN A 45 -4.64 16.46 0.16
CA GLN A 45 -5.09 17.84 0.33
C GLN A 45 -3.96 18.74 0.86
N PRO A 46 -4.00 20.05 0.56
CA PRO A 46 -2.98 20.99 1.04
C PRO A 46 -2.86 21.01 2.56
N GLY A 47 -1.63 21.03 3.07
CA GLY A 47 -1.34 21.22 4.50
C GLY A 47 -1.41 19.95 5.36
N VAL A 48 -1.65 18.77 4.78
CA VAL A 48 -1.70 17.50 5.51
C VAL A 48 -0.32 16.86 5.66
N LEU A 49 -0.14 16.07 6.72
CA LEU A 49 1.10 15.34 6.99
C LEU A 49 0.81 13.82 7.13
N PRO A 50 1.69 12.94 6.60
CA PRO A 50 1.56 11.50 6.75
C PRO A 50 1.97 11.02 8.15
N VAL A 51 1.28 10.01 8.67
CA VAL A 51 1.63 9.33 9.94
C VAL A 51 1.78 7.83 9.69
N LYS A 52 2.98 7.29 9.93
CA LYS A 52 3.31 5.88 9.66
C LYS A 52 2.44 4.91 10.45
N ASN A 53 1.97 3.85 9.79
CA ASN A 53 1.26 2.75 10.41
C ASN A 53 2.24 1.75 11.06
N LYS A 54 2.14 1.59 12.39
CA LYS A 54 2.95 0.64 13.17
C LYS A 54 2.69 -0.83 12.80
N GLU A 55 1.44 -1.19 12.49
CA GLU A 55 1.06 -2.54 12.06
C GLU A 55 1.71 -2.88 10.71
N ALA A 56 1.68 -1.93 9.76
CA ALA A 56 2.31 -2.12 8.45
C ALA A 56 3.83 -2.35 8.57
N ILE A 57 4.52 -1.60 9.45
CA ILE A 57 5.95 -1.77 9.74
C ILE A 57 6.23 -3.10 10.43
N SER A 58 5.29 -3.63 11.21
CA SER A 58 5.46 -4.93 11.87
C SER A 58 5.28 -6.12 10.93
N LEU A 59 4.53 -5.94 9.83
CA LEU A 59 4.22 -6.99 8.86
C LEU A 59 5.19 -7.04 7.68
N GLY A 60 5.79 -5.91 7.31
CA GLY A 60 6.79 -5.79 6.25
C GLY A 60 8.21 -5.85 6.79
#